data_AF-A0A7J3MDS7-F1
#
_entry.id   AF-A0A7J3MDS7-F1
#
_cell.length_a   1.000
_cell.length_b   1.000
_cell.length_c   1.000
_cell.angle_alpha   90.00
_cell.angle_beta   90.00
_cell.angle_gamma   90.00
#
_symmetry.space_group_name_H-M   'P 1'
#
loop_
_entity.id
_entity.type
_entity.pdbx_description
1 polymer ?
#
loop_
_entity_poly.entity_id
_entity_poly.type
_entity_poly.pdbx_seq_one_letter_code
_entity_poly.pdbx_strand_id
1 'polypeptide(L)'
;MNRILITTSHKPSKRVRSFINDLRLVIPNSVRINRGKMGLRNVMITALKNQCDRIVIVNRWKGNPGKICFYKLSSKNTYIQVDPVVYIS
;
A
#
# COMPACT_ATOMS: atom_id res chain seq x y z
N MET A 1 -12.95 11.02 -5.90
CA MET A 1 -12.71 9.81 -5.07
C MET A 1 -11.37 10.02 -4.36
N ASN A 2 -11.35 10.03 -3.03
CA ASN A 2 -10.15 10.26 -2.21
C ASN A 2 -10.02 9.13 -1.19
N ARG A 3 -9.81 7.89 -1.65
CA ARG A 3 -9.69 6.72 -0.76
C ARG A 3 -8.39 5.99 -1.04
N ILE A 4 -7.69 5.64 0.03
CA ILE A 4 -6.32 5.13 -0.03
C ILE A 4 -6.31 3.65 0.36
N LEU A 5 -5.79 2.80 -0.51
CA LEU A 5 -5.53 1.41 -0.17
C LEU A 5 -4.13 1.26 0.40
N ILE A 6 -3.99 0.66 1.58
CA ILE A 6 -2.71 0.41 2.23
C ILE A 6 -2.45 -1.09 2.25
N THR A 7 -1.26 -1.52 1.82
CA THR A 7 -0.84 -2.92 1.89
C THR A 7 0.66 -3.07 2.07
N THR A 8 1.12 -4.30 2.30
CA THR A 8 2.55 -4.62 2.47
C THR A 8 3.18 -5.14 1.17
N SER A 9 4.50 -5.34 1.18
CA SER A 9 5.18 -6.33 0.33
C SER A 9 4.76 -7.77 0.70
N HIS A 10 5.16 -8.75 -0.11
CA HIS A 10 4.93 -10.17 0.19
C HIS A 10 5.65 -10.60 1.47
N LYS A 11 5.06 -11.56 2.19
CA LYS A 11 5.58 -12.16 3.45
C LYS A 11 6.08 -11.09 4.45
N PRO A 12 5.20 -10.19 4.93
CA PRO A 12 5.59 -9.13 5.86
C PRO A 12 5.96 -9.70 7.24
N SER A 13 6.88 -9.03 7.95
CA SER A 13 7.20 -9.36 9.34
C SER A 13 6.06 -8.95 10.29
N LYS A 14 6.12 -9.42 11.55
CA LYS A 14 5.19 -8.97 12.61
C LYS A 14 5.25 -7.45 12.81
N ARG A 15 6.44 -6.86 12.74
CA ARG A 15 6.66 -5.41 12.91
C ARG A 15 6.07 -4.59 11.77
N VAL A 16 6.24 -5.04 10.52
CA VAL A 16 5.60 -4.40 9.35
C VAL A 16 4.07 -4.50 9.41
N ARG A 17 3.53 -5.64 9.86
CA ARG A 17 2.08 -5.80 10.04
C ARG A 17 1.52 -4.82 11.08
N SER A 18 2.22 -4.68 12.21
CA SER A 18 1.82 -3.75 13.28
C SER A 18 1.88 -2.31 12.77
N PHE A 19 2.99 -1.92 12.14
CA PHE A 19 3.17 -0.60 11.54
C PHE A 19 2.05 -0.23 10.54
N ILE A 20 1.63 -1.14 9.66
CA ILE A 20 0.51 -0.85 8.75
C ILE A 20 -0.82 -0.72 9.49
N ASN A 21 -1.06 -1.48 10.56
CA ASN A 21 -2.29 -1.32 11.34
C ASN A 21 -2.35 0.09 11.95
N ASP A 22 -1.24 0.58 12.49
CA ASP A 22 -1.13 1.94 13.02
C ASP A 22 -1.32 2.97 11.89
N LEU A 23 -0.68 2.75 10.74
CA LEU A 23 -0.78 3.63 9.57
C LEU A 23 -2.23 3.76 9.07
N ARG A 24 -3.00 2.66 9.06
CA ARG A 24 -4.42 2.68 8.68
C ARG A 24 -5.26 3.52 9.63
N LEU A 25 -4.92 3.54 10.92
CA LEU A 25 -5.68 4.29 11.92
C LEU A 25 -5.43 5.79 11.80
N VAL A 26 -4.23 6.21 11.43
CA VAL A 26 -3.86 7.63 11.33
C VAL A 26 -4.15 8.25 9.96
N ILE A 27 -4.14 7.46 8.88
CA ILE A 27 -4.43 7.97 7.53
C ILE A 27 -5.95 7.95 7.29
N PRO A 28 -6.58 9.13 7.10
CA PRO A 28 -8.02 9.21 6.86
C PRO A 28 -8.39 8.56 5.53
N ASN A 29 -9.63 8.06 5.45
CA ASN A 29 -10.16 7.39 4.24
C ASN A 29 -9.24 6.28 3.72
N SER A 30 -8.60 5.54 4.63
CA SER A 30 -7.73 4.44 4.26
C SER A 30 -8.36 3.07 4.54
N VAL A 31 -8.07 2.11 3.68
CA VAL A 31 -8.45 0.72 3.85
C VAL A 31 -7.22 -0.17 3.74
N ARG A 32 -7.06 -1.08 4.70
CA ARG A 32 -5.98 -2.06 4.66
C ARG A 32 -6.46 -3.32 3.99
N ILE A 33 -5.68 -3.84 3.05
CA ILE A 33 -5.87 -5.19 2.51
C ILE A 33 -4.67 -6.07 2.82
N ASN A 34 -4.93 -7.36 3.04
CA ASN A 34 -3.86 -8.35 3.12
C ASN A 34 -3.24 -8.55 1.75
N ARG A 35 -1.90 -8.51 1.66
CA ARG A 35 -1.19 -8.66 0.39
C ARG A 35 -1.33 -10.06 -0.22
N GLY A 36 -1.23 -11.11 0.61
CA GLY A 36 -1.25 -12.51 0.15
C GLY A 36 -0.24 -12.79 -0.95
N LYS A 37 -0.66 -13.54 -1.98
CA LYS A 37 0.11 -13.82 -3.21
C LYS A 37 -0.11 -12.77 -4.32
N MET A 38 -0.81 -11.67 -4.04
CA MET A 38 -1.20 -10.71 -5.08
C MET A 38 0.03 -10.01 -5.68
N GLY A 39 0.19 -10.14 -7.00
CA GLY A 39 1.09 -9.27 -7.77
C GLY A 39 0.63 -7.81 -7.73
N LEU A 40 1.49 -6.89 -8.16
CA LEU A 40 1.18 -5.45 -8.11
C LEU A 40 -0.09 -5.12 -8.91
N ARG A 41 -0.24 -5.66 -10.12
CA ARG A 41 -1.46 -5.51 -10.93
C ARG A 41 -2.74 -5.92 -10.20
N ASN A 42 -2.72 -7.05 -9.49
CA ASN A 42 -3.89 -7.52 -8.74
C ASN A 42 -4.21 -6.59 -7.56
N VAL A 43 -3.19 -6.00 -6.92
CA VAL A 43 -3.39 -4.95 -5.90
C VAL A 43 -4.11 -3.75 -6.48
N MET A 44 -3.72 -3.32 -7.69
CA MET A 44 -4.35 -2.19 -8.39
C MET A 44 -5.83 -2.49 -8.72
N ILE A 45 -6.12 -3.70 -9.23
CA ILE A 45 -7.50 -4.14 -9.49
C ILE A 45 -8.31 -4.17 -8.20
N THR A 46 -7.75 -4.69 -7.10
CA THR A 46 -8.42 -4.69 -5.80
C THR A 46 -8.68 -3.27 -5.30
N ALA A 47 -7.75 -2.33 -5.51
CA ALA A 47 -7.93 -0.93 -5.14
C ALA A 47 -9.10 -0.31 -5.91
N LEU A 48 -9.19 -0.52 -7.23
CA LEU A 48 -10.33 -0.07 -8.05
C LEU A 48 -11.66 -0.64 -7.54
N LYS A 49 -11.71 -1.94 -7.23
CA LYS A 49 -12.90 -2.59 -6.64
C LYS A 49 -13.32 -1.98 -5.30
N ASN A 50 -12.35 -1.49 -4.52
CA ASN A 50 -12.58 -0.80 -3.25
C ASN A 50 -12.75 0.72 -3.40
N GLN A 51 -12.95 1.22 -4.63
CA GLN A 51 -13.11 2.64 -4.95
C GLN A 51 -11.94 3.51 -4.43
N CYS A 52 -10.73 2.94 -4.43
CA CYS A 52 -9.51 3.62 -4.05
C CYS A 52 -8.81 4.16 -5.31
N ASP A 53 -8.36 5.42 -5.25
CA ASP A 53 -7.62 6.09 -6.32
C ASP A 53 -6.11 6.12 -6.05
N ARG A 54 -5.71 5.82 -4.81
CA ARG A 54 -4.32 5.83 -4.35
C ARG A 54 -3.98 4.56 -3.60
N ILE A 55 -2.72 4.15 -3.73
CA ILE A 55 -2.21 2.95 -3.07
C ILE A 55 -0.89 3.27 -2.37
N VAL A 56 -0.76 2.77 -1.14
CA VAL A 56 0.45 2.82 -0.32
C VAL A 56 0.95 1.40 -0.12
N ILE A 57 2.22 1.15 -0.47
CA ILE A 57 2.87 -0.13 -0.27
C ILE A 57 4.06 0.04 0.66
N VAL A 58 4.00 -0.62 1.83
CA VAL A 58 5.12 -0.67 2.77
C VAL A 58 5.93 -1.94 2.54
N ASN A 59 7.20 -1.78 2.22
CA ASN A 59 8.16 -2.85 2.03
C ASN A 59 8.92 -3.12 3.33
N ARG A 60 9.32 -4.37 3.52
CA ARG A 60 10.18 -4.78 4.63
C ARG A 60 11.67 -4.58 4.30
N TRP A 61 12.46 -4.19 5.29
CA TRP A 61 13.93 -4.22 5.26
C TRP A 61 14.44 -4.84 6.55
N LYS A 62 15.23 -5.93 6.47
CA LYS A 62 15.76 -6.65 7.65
C LYS A 62 14.74 -6.94 8.77
N GLY A 63 13.47 -7.13 8.42
CA GLY A 63 12.38 -7.38 9.39
C GLY A 63 11.63 -6.13 9.88
N ASN A 64 12.08 -4.93 9.55
CA ASN A 64 11.44 -3.65 9.86
C ASN A 64 10.71 -3.04 8.64
N PRO A 65 9.83 -2.04 8.81
CA PRO A 65 9.35 -1.20 7.73
C PRO A 65 10.52 -0.43 7.11
N GLY A 66 10.82 -0.69 5.84
CA GLY A 66 12.03 -0.19 5.16
C GLY A 66 11.77 0.93 4.15
N LYS A 67 10.65 0.84 3.43
CA LYS A 67 10.35 1.73 2.31
C LYS A 67 8.86 1.82 2.06
N ILE A 68 8.33 3.02 1.93
CA ILE A 68 6.96 3.29 1.51
C ILE A 68 6.96 3.80 0.08
N CYS A 69 6.19 3.14 -0.77
CA CYS A 69 5.95 3.53 -2.15
C CYS A 69 4.49 3.96 -2.32
N PHE A 70 4.29 5.05 -3.06
CA PHE A 70 2.96 5.58 -3.37
C PHE A 70 2.65 5.37 -4.84
N TYR A 71 1.40 5.03 -5.12
CA TYR A 71 0.91 4.85 -6.48
C TYR A 71 -0.39 5.61 -6.65
N LYS A 72 -0.57 6.21 -7.82
CA LYS A 72 -1.83 6.80 -8.27
C LYS A 72 -2.43 5.93 -9.36
N LEU A 73 -3.70 5.58 -9.21
CA LEU A 73 -4.48 4.90 -10.23
C LEU A 73 -5.01 5.92 -11.24
N SER A 74 -5.00 5.53 -12.50
CA SER A 74 -5.64 6.27 -13.59
C SER A 74 -6.84 5.49 -14.10
N SER A 75 -7.83 6.19 -14.66
CA SER A 75 -9.11 5.64 -15.12
C SER A 75 -8.97 4.55 -16.20
N LYS A 76 -7.79 4.38 -16.81
CA LYS A 76 -7.49 3.38 -17.86
C LYS A 76 -6.89 2.07 -17.31
N ASN A 77 -7.16 1.71 -16.05
CA ASN A 77 -6.50 0.59 -15.34
C ASN A 77 -4.96 0.67 -15.33
N THR A 78 -4.41 1.85 -15.58
CA THR A 78 -2.98 2.12 -15.49
C THR A 78 -2.66 2.70 -14.12
N TYR A 79 -1.40 2.57 -13.71
CA TYR A 79 -0.92 3.12 -12.46
C TYR A 79 0.47 3.70 -12.68
N ILE A 80 0.76 4.77 -11.96
CA ILE A 80 2.09 5.38 -11.90
C ILE A 80 2.56 5.37 -10.45
N GLN A 81 3.83 5.06 -10.26
CA GLN A 81 4.46 5.35 -8.98
C GLN A 81 4.67 6.86 -8.88
N VAL A 82 4.36 7.43 -7.73
CA VAL A 82 4.49 8.87 -7.49
C VAL A 82 5.49 9.11 -6.37
N ASP A 83 6.19 10.23 -6.49
CA ASP A 83 7.09 10.73 -5.46
C ASP A 83 6.31 11.35 -4.29
N PRO A 84 6.93 11.38 -3.08
CA PRO A 84 8.25 10.83 -2.76
C PRO A 84 8.22 9.33 -2.51
N VAL A 85 9.32 8.63 -2.77
CA VAL A 85 9.60 7.33 -2.14
C VAL A 85 10.20 7.58 -0.77
N VAL A 86 9.55 7.11 0.29
CA VAL A 86 9.99 7.36 1.67
C VAL A 86 10.73 6.14 2.20
N TYR A 87 11.97 6.31 2.63
CA TYR A 87 12.76 5.27 3.29
C TYR A 87 12.64 5.41 4.81
N ILE A 88 12.46 4.28 5.50
CA ILE A 88 12.21 4.21 6.94
C ILE A 88 13.07 3.06 7.49
N SER A 89 13.58 3.17 8.72
CA SER A 89 14.53 2.21 9.30
C SER A 89 13.86 1.07 10.07
#